data_AF-A0AAP5I5L5-F1
#
_entry.id   AF-A0AAP5I5L5-F1
#
_cell.length_a   1.000
_cell.length_b   1.000
_cell.length_c   1.000
_cell.angle_alpha   90.00
_cell.angle_beta   90.00
_cell.angle_gamma   90.00
#
_symmetry.space_group_name_H-M   'P 1'
#
loop_
_entity.id
_entity.type
_entity.pdbx_description
1 polymer ?
#
loop_
_entity_poly.entity_id
_entity_poly.type
_entity_poly.pdbx_seq_one_letter_code
_entity_poly.pdbx_strand_id
1 'polypeptide(L)'
;MNIQITINLPESLVASAQRLGEATARELSDVLVDTLEIVLPTFDNLSEMGINSEIGHISDNEVLELANLKMDAVQNQRLGELQAKGKNTGLTVAERYELLTLMSIYQIGQLRKSESLAEAVRRGVRLPFSP
;
A
#
# COMPACT_ATOMS: atom_id res chain seq x y z
N MET A 1 -0.19 19.08 -16.67
CA MET A 1 1.08 18.61 -17.26
C MET A 1 0.93 17.12 -17.49
N ASN A 2 1.24 16.61 -18.68
CA ASN A 2 1.23 15.17 -18.95
C ASN A 2 2.67 14.67 -19.13
N ILE A 3 2.96 13.49 -18.57
CA ILE A 3 4.22 12.77 -18.73
C ILE A 3 3.90 11.50 -19.54
N GLN A 4 4.62 11.26 -20.63
CA GLN A 4 4.44 10.06 -21.44
C GLN A 4 5.32 8.93 -20.88
N ILE A 5 4.69 7.80 -20.56
CA ILE A 5 5.35 6.59 -20.06
C ILE A 5 4.96 5.43 -20.98
N THR A 6 5.95 4.64 -21.40
CA THR A 6 5.73 3.41 -22.19
C THR A 6 6.01 2.20 -21.31
N ILE A 7 5.03 1.31 -21.17
CA ILE A 7 5.13 0.09 -20.35
C ILE A 7 4.75 -1.14 -21.16
N ASN A 8 5.42 -2.25 -20.93
CA ASN A 8 5.04 -3.55 -21.48
C ASN A 8 4.07 -4.23 -20.49
N LEU A 9 2.86 -4.54 -20.94
CA LEU A 9 1.84 -5.18 -20.11
C LEU A 9 1.67 -6.66 -20.47
N PRO A 10 1.37 -7.54 -19.50
CA PRO A 10 0.95 -8.90 -19.80
C PRO A 10 -0.30 -8.91 -20.67
N GLU A 11 -0.35 -9.80 -21.66
CA GLU A 11 -1.48 -9.93 -22.59
C GLU A 11 -2.83 -10.12 -21.85
N SER A 12 -2.82 -10.87 -20.75
CA SER A 12 -3.99 -11.09 -19.90
C SER A 12 -4.53 -9.80 -19.28
N LEU A 13 -3.66 -8.84 -18.96
CA LEU A 13 -4.03 -7.55 -18.39
C LEU A 13 -4.62 -6.64 -19.46
N VAL A 14 -3.98 -6.59 -20.64
CA VAL A 14 -4.50 -5.86 -21.81
C VAL A 14 -5.89 -6.37 -22.18
N ALA A 15 -6.06 -7.69 -22.28
CA ALA A 15 -7.35 -8.30 -22.60
C ALA A 15 -8.44 -7.96 -21.56
N SER A 16 -8.08 -7.81 -20.28
CA SER A 16 -9.03 -7.45 -19.23
C SER A 16 -9.46 -5.98 -19.31
N ALA A 17 -8.50 -5.08 -19.52
CA ALA A 17 -8.79 -3.66 -19.71
C ALA A 17 -9.57 -3.39 -21.01
N GLN A 18 -9.27 -4.13 -22.09
CA GLN A 18 -9.99 -4.06 -23.36
C GLN A 18 -11.47 -4.42 -23.19
N ARG A 19 -11.78 -5.55 -22.53
CA ARG A 19 -13.17 -5.96 -22.27
C ARG A 19 -13.95 -4.90 -21.47
N LEU A 20 -13.28 -4.23 -20.53
CA LEU A 20 -13.89 -3.16 -19.74
C LEU A 20 -14.14 -1.91 -20.60
N GLY A 21 -13.19 -1.54 -21.46
CA GLY A 21 -13.34 -0.46 -22.44
C GLY A 21 -14.50 -0.70 -23.39
N GLU A 22 -14.58 -1.89 -23.97
CA GLU A 22 -15.70 -2.30 -24.85
C GLU A 22 -17.05 -2.23 -24.13
N ALA A 23 -17.13 -2.76 -22.91
CA ALA A 23 -18.36 -2.77 -22.11
C ALA A 23 -18.83 -1.36 -21.70
N THR A 24 -17.92 -0.39 -21.64
CA THR A 24 -18.20 0.99 -21.21
C THR A 24 -18.13 2.01 -22.36
N ALA A 25 -17.87 1.56 -23.59
CA ALA A 25 -17.61 2.40 -24.77
C ALA A 25 -16.48 3.43 -24.55
N ARG A 26 -15.39 2.99 -23.92
CA ARG A 26 -14.21 3.81 -23.59
C ARG A 26 -12.96 3.26 -24.26
N GLU A 27 -12.01 4.14 -24.56
CA GLU A 27 -10.70 3.73 -25.06
C GLU A 27 -9.88 3.02 -23.99
N LEU A 28 -9.02 2.09 -24.41
CA LEU A 28 -8.15 1.32 -23.53
C LEU A 28 -7.25 2.22 -22.67
N SER A 29 -6.70 3.28 -23.25
CA SER A 29 -5.88 4.26 -22.54
C SER A 29 -6.64 4.92 -21.41
N ASP A 30 -7.87 5.35 -21.66
CA ASP A 30 -8.69 6.05 -20.66
C ASP A 30 -9.05 5.10 -19.50
N VAL A 31 -9.39 3.86 -19.81
CA VAL A 31 -9.65 2.83 -18.79
C VAL A 31 -8.42 2.58 -17.93
N LEU A 32 -7.23 2.48 -18.54
CA LEU A 32 -5.99 2.27 -17.82
C LEU A 32 -5.62 3.48 -16.95
N VAL A 33 -5.77 4.69 -17.48
CA VAL A 33 -5.50 5.94 -16.74
C VAL A 33 -6.44 6.05 -15.55
N ASP A 34 -7.76 5.92 -15.74
CA ASP A 34 -8.72 5.96 -14.63
C ASP A 34 -8.45 4.88 -13.58
N THR A 35 -8.10 3.68 -14.03
CA THR A 35 -7.76 2.59 -13.10
C THR A 35 -6.55 2.95 -12.26
N LEU A 36 -5.53 3.55 -12.87
CA LEU A 36 -4.35 4.05 -12.15
C LEU A 36 -4.70 5.25 -11.25
N GLU A 37 -5.56 6.17 -11.68
CA GLU A 37 -6.02 7.30 -10.87
C GLU A 37 -6.89 6.86 -9.68
N ILE A 38 -7.57 5.72 -9.76
CA ILE A 38 -8.31 5.15 -8.62
C ILE A 38 -7.35 4.44 -7.67
N VAL A 39 -6.40 3.68 -8.21
CA VAL A 39 -5.55 2.79 -7.42
C VAL A 39 -4.34 3.52 -6.83
N LEU A 40 -3.64 4.37 -7.58
CA LEU A 40 -2.42 5.02 -7.14
C LEU A 40 -2.61 5.97 -5.94
N PRO A 41 -3.68 6.79 -5.85
CA PRO A 41 -3.90 7.62 -4.66
C PRO A 41 -4.14 6.83 -3.38
N THR A 42 -4.58 5.57 -3.48
CA THR A 42 -4.68 4.70 -2.30
C THR A 42 -3.30 4.36 -1.72
N PHE A 43 -2.25 4.53 -2.53
CA PHE A 43 -0.85 4.42 -2.16
C PHE A 43 -0.19 5.77 -1.84
N ASP A 44 -0.85 6.93 -1.92
CA ASP A 44 -0.17 8.20 -1.58
C ASP A 44 0.23 8.26 -0.09
N ASN A 45 -0.53 7.59 0.77
CA ASN A 45 -0.20 7.38 2.20
C ASN A 45 1.13 6.61 2.41
N LEU A 46 1.64 5.94 1.36
CA LEU A 46 2.94 5.29 1.39
C LEU A 46 4.09 6.31 1.54
N SER A 47 3.91 7.51 0.99
CA SER A 47 4.88 8.60 1.12
C SER A 47 4.94 9.11 2.56
N GLU A 48 3.81 9.16 3.26
CA GLU A 48 3.73 9.51 4.69
C GLU A 48 4.35 8.44 5.59
N MET A 49 4.38 7.17 5.15
CA MET A 49 5.19 6.12 5.78
C MET A 49 6.70 6.24 5.49
N GLY A 50 7.11 7.30 4.81
CA GLY A 50 8.50 7.67 4.58
C GLY A 50 9.25 6.69 3.68
N ILE A 51 8.59 5.84 2.89
CA ILE A 51 9.19 4.68 2.19
C ILE A 51 10.42 5.02 1.35
N ASN A 52 10.47 6.24 0.81
CA ASN A 52 11.55 6.68 -0.07
C ASN A 52 12.83 7.12 0.69
N SER A 53 12.77 7.28 2.02
CA SER A 53 13.91 7.68 2.83
C SER A 53 14.69 6.46 3.32
N GLU A 54 15.98 6.39 3.04
CA GLU A 54 16.85 5.38 3.65
C GLU A 54 16.92 5.61 5.17
N ILE A 55 16.55 4.59 5.96
CA ILE A 55 16.43 4.70 7.42
C ILE A 55 17.77 5.07 8.10
N GLY A 56 18.91 4.78 7.45
CA GLY A 56 20.22 5.19 7.94
C GLY A 56 20.48 6.70 7.89
N HIS A 57 19.69 7.46 7.11
CA HIS A 57 19.92 8.88 6.85
C HIS A 57 18.95 9.84 7.56
N ILE A 58 17.91 9.32 8.20
CA ILE A 58 16.94 10.09 9.00
C ILE A 58 17.41 10.28 10.45
N SER A 59 16.87 11.29 11.14
CA SER A 59 17.22 11.61 12.53
C SER A 59 16.74 10.55 13.53
N ASP A 60 17.31 10.55 14.75
CA ASP A 60 16.93 9.60 15.79
C ASP A 60 15.44 9.70 16.17
N ASN A 61 14.88 10.92 16.14
CA ASN A 61 13.44 11.13 16.39
C ASN A 61 12.59 10.47 15.30
N GLU A 62 12.94 10.66 14.03
CA GLU A 62 12.22 10.04 12.90
C GLU A 62 12.33 8.51 12.93
N VAL A 63 13.51 7.96 13.26
CA VAL A 63 13.69 6.52 13.48
C VAL A 63 12.76 6.03 14.61
N LEU A 64 12.68 6.75 15.73
CA LEU A 64 11.81 6.37 16.84
C LEU A 64 10.33 6.48 16.50
N GLU A 65 9.91 7.46 15.71
CA GLU A 65 8.54 7.57 15.21
C GLU A 65 8.17 6.39 14.32
N LEU A 66 9.00 6.07 13.32
CA LEU A 66 8.78 4.91 12.45
C LEU A 66 8.86 3.57 13.22
N ALA A 67 9.73 3.46 14.22
CA ALA A 67 9.80 2.29 15.10
C ALA A 67 8.53 2.08 15.94
N ASN A 68 7.76 3.15 16.15
CA ASN A 68 6.48 3.12 16.85
C ASN A 68 5.28 3.18 15.90
N LEU A 69 5.50 3.08 14.59
CA LEU A 69 4.45 3.13 13.58
C LEU A 69 3.34 2.13 13.89
N LYS A 70 2.12 2.62 13.75
CA LYS A 70 0.88 1.84 13.82
C LYS A 70 0.06 2.19 12.60
N MET A 71 -0.61 1.18 12.04
CA MET A 71 -1.69 1.43 11.10
C MET A 71 -2.77 2.27 11.79
N ASP A 72 -3.39 3.17 11.03
CA ASP A 72 -4.52 3.96 11.52
C ASP A 72 -5.60 3.06 12.12
N ALA A 73 -6.24 3.53 13.20
CA ALA A 73 -7.19 2.72 13.96
C ALA A 73 -8.43 2.33 13.14
N VAL A 74 -8.93 3.26 12.31
CA VAL A 74 -10.09 3.01 11.44
C VAL A 74 -9.72 2.03 10.35
N GLN A 75 -8.56 2.22 9.71
CA GLN A 75 -8.05 1.30 8.69
C GLN A 75 -7.82 -0.11 9.26
N ASN A 76 -7.22 -0.23 10.45
CA ASN A 76 -6.94 -1.51 11.09
C ASN A 76 -8.23 -2.24 11.52
N GLN A 77 -9.22 -1.50 12.01
CA GLN A 77 -10.55 -2.06 12.28
C GLN A 77 -11.18 -2.60 10.98
N ARG A 78 -11.18 -1.78 9.92
CA ARG A 78 -11.75 -2.14 8.62
C ARG A 78 -11.07 -3.36 8.00
N LEU A 79 -9.75 -3.46 8.12
CA LEU A 79 -8.97 -4.63 7.71
C LEU A 79 -9.48 -5.90 8.41
N GLY A 80 -9.68 -5.83 9.74
CA GLY A 80 -10.20 -6.95 10.52
C GLY A 80 -11.63 -7.35 10.11
N GLU A 81 -12.50 -6.38 9.87
CA GLU A 81 -13.88 -6.62 9.39
C GLU A 81 -13.90 -7.35 8.04
N LEU A 82 -13.12 -6.88 7.06
CA LEU A 82 -13.02 -7.49 5.74
C LEU A 82 -12.43 -8.89 5.78
N GLN A 83 -11.41 -9.12 6.61
CA GLN A 83 -10.85 -10.46 6.82
C GLN A 83 -11.88 -11.42 7.43
N ALA A 84 -12.65 -10.96 8.43
CA ALA A 84 -13.71 -11.76 9.04
C ALA A 84 -14.83 -12.08 8.05
N LYS A 85 -15.28 -11.07 7.29
CA LYS A 85 -16.31 -11.24 6.25
C LYS A 85 -15.86 -12.21 5.15
N GLY A 86 -14.63 -12.07 4.66
CA GLY A 86 -14.08 -12.93 3.61
C GLY A 86 -14.02 -14.41 3.98
N LYS A 87 -13.80 -14.73 5.26
CA LYS A 87 -13.82 -16.12 5.78
C LYS A 87 -15.23 -16.71 5.87
N ASN A 88 -16.24 -15.87 6.12
CA ASN A 88 -17.58 -16.34 6.50
C ASN A 88 -18.59 -16.27 5.35
N THR A 89 -18.66 -15.13 4.66
CA THR A 89 -19.74 -14.82 3.70
C THR A 89 -19.22 -14.47 2.30
N GLY A 90 -17.91 -14.28 2.16
CA GLY A 90 -17.28 -13.85 0.92
C GLY A 90 -17.30 -12.33 0.74
N LEU A 91 -16.41 -11.85 -0.12
CA LEU A 91 -16.23 -10.42 -0.41
C LEU A 91 -16.76 -10.09 -1.80
N THR A 92 -17.38 -8.91 -1.91
CA THR A 92 -17.64 -8.30 -3.22
C THR A 92 -16.33 -7.97 -3.92
N VAL A 93 -16.39 -7.65 -5.21
CA VAL A 93 -15.19 -7.22 -5.97
C VAL A 93 -14.56 -5.98 -5.36
N ALA A 94 -15.35 -4.95 -5.03
CA ALA A 94 -14.86 -3.73 -4.38
C ALA A 94 -14.19 -4.02 -3.03
N GLU A 95 -14.81 -4.86 -2.21
CA GLU A 95 -14.26 -5.23 -0.90
C GLU A 95 -12.97 -6.05 -0.99
N ARG A 96 -12.80 -6.86 -2.04
CA ARG A 96 -11.52 -7.54 -2.29
C ARG A 96 -10.40 -6.54 -2.60
N TYR A 97 -10.67 -5.52 -3.39
CA TYR A 97 -9.70 -4.46 -3.67
C TYR A 97 -9.39 -3.62 -2.42
N GLU A 98 -10.40 -3.29 -1.63
CA GLU A 98 -10.24 -2.60 -0.35
C GLU A 98 -9.36 -3.42 0.61
N LEU A 99 -9.63 -4.74 0.74
CA LEU A 99 -8.82 -5.63 1.57
C LEU A 99 -7.37 -5.70 1.10
N LEU A 100 -7.13 -5.84 -0.22
CA LEU A 100 -5.77 -5.86 -0.77
C LEU A 100 -5.01 -4.58 -0.45
N THR A 101 -5.66 -3.42 -0.59
CA THR A 101 -5.07 -2.11 -0.28
C THR A 101 -4.68 -2.00 1.19
N LEU A 102 -5.59 -2.36 2.10
CA LEU A 102 -5.33 -2.33 3.55
C LEU A 102 -4.24 -3.31 3.95
N MET A 103 -4.18 -4.49 3.32
CA MET A 103 -3.09 -5.44 3.53
C MET A 103 -1.73 -4.88 3.07
N SER A 104 -1.67 -4.19 1.93
CA SER A 104 -0.44 -3.55 1.47
C SER A 104 0.04 -2.46 2.42
N ILE A 105 -0.86 -1.59 2.89
CA ILE A 105 -0.55 -0.55 3.90
C ILE A 105 0.02 -1.20 5.17
N TYR A 106 -0.64 -2.24 5.67
CA TYR A 106 -0.21 -2.96 6.87
C TYR A 106 1.20 -3.56 6.70
N GLN A 107 1.44 -4.27 5.59
CA GLN A 107 2.72 -4.95 5.32
C GLN A 107 3.87 -3.96 5.20
N ILE A 108 3.66 -2.86 4.48
CA ILE A 108 4.64 -1.80 4.33
C ILE A 108 4.95 -1.15 5.68
N GLY A 109 3.93 -0.78 6.45
CA GLY A 109 4.13 -0.21 7.78
C GLY A 109 4.90 -1.15 8.70
N GLN A 110 4.62 -2.46 8.63
CA GLN A 110 5.34 -3.46 9.42
C GLN A 110 6.81 -3.58 9.00
N LEU A 111 7.11 -3.49 7.70
CA LEU A 111 8.49 -3.48 7.19
C LEU A 111 9.25 -2.26 7.73
N ARG A 112 8.72 -1.06 7.54
CA ARG A 112 9.36 0.19 7.99
C ARG A 112 9.58 0.23 9.49
N LYS A 113 8.58 -0.26 10.24
CA LYS A 113 8.69 -0.43 11.70
C LYS A 113 9.84 -1.36 12.07
N SER A 114 9.95 -2.51 11.40
CA SER A 114 11.01 -3.49 11.66
C SER A 114 12.40 -2.91 11.36
N GLU A 115 12.56 -2.26 10.21
CA GLU A 115 13.83 -1.62 9.83
C GLU A 115 14.21 -0.52 10.82
N SER A 116 13.25 0.31 11.22
CA SER A 116 13.48 1.40 12.17
C SER A 116 13.74 0.91 13.60
N LEU A 117 13.15 -0.21 14.00
CA LEU A 117 13.48 -0.87 15.27
C LEU A 117 14.93 -1.38 15.27
N ALA A 118 15.36 -2.04 14.18
CA ALA A 118 16.73 -2.50 14.06
C ALA A 118 17.72 -1.32 14.10
N GLU A 119 17.39 -0.23 13.40
CA GLU A 119 18.19 0.99 13.39
C GLU A 119 18.22 1.67 14.76
N ALA A 120 17.10 1.79 15.46
CA ALA A 120 17.02 2.38 16.79
C ALA A 120 17.91 1.62 17.79
N VAL A 121 17.95 0.29 17.69
CA VAL A 121 18.85 -0.56 18.50
C VAL A 121 20.30 -0.35 18.08
N ARG A 122 20.59 -0.30 16.76
CA ARG A 122 21.94 -0.06 16.24
C ARG A 122 22.53 1.27 16.71
N ARG A 123 21.70 2.33 16.77
CA ARG A 123 22.09 3.66 17.26
C ARG A 123 22.13 3.77 18.79
N GLY A 124 21.59 2.80 19.51
CA GLY A 124 21.51 2.82 20.98
C GLY A 124 20.41 3.73 21.53
N VAL A 125 19.50 4.23 20.69
CA VAL A 125 18.37 5.09 21.11
C VAL A 125 17.15 4.27 21.57
N ARG A 126 17.21 2.94 21.43
CA ARG A 126 16.23 1.98 21.96
C ARG A 126 16.93 0.71 22.40
N LEU A 127 16.45 0.11 23.50
CA LEU A 127 16.95 -1.19 23.95
C LEU A 127 16.43 -2.33 23.04
N PRO A 128 17.20 -3.41 22.85
CA PRO A 128 16.72 -4.62 22.19
C PRO A 128 15.49 -5.17 22.89
N PHE A 129 14.59 -5.80 22.14
CA PHE A 129 13.52 -6.58 22.75
C PHE A 129 14.11 -7.80 23.43
N SER A 130 13.62 -8.09 24.64
CA SER A 130 13.93 -9.34 25.32
C SER A 130 13.34 -10.52 24.52
N PRO A 131 14.05 -11.65 24.42
CA PRO A 131 13.60 -12.86 23.73
C PRO A 131 12.36 -13.51 24.39
#